data_AF-A0A3D0WAR8-F1
#
_entry.id   AF-A0A3D0WAR8-F1
#
_cell.length_a   1.000
_cell.length_b   1.000
_cell.length_c   1.000
_cell.angle_alpha   90.00
_cell.angle_beta   90.00
_cell.angle_gamma   90.00
#
_symmetry.space_group_name_H-M   'P 1'
#
loop_
_entity.id
_entity.type
_entity.pdbx_description
1 polymer ?
#
loop_
_entity_poly.entity_id
_entity_poly.type
_entity_poly.pdbx_seq_one_letter_code
_entity_poly.pdbx_strand_id
1 'polypeptide(L)'
;MSLAELQSYLMADGVKDDIVALTRLTARSELSNLVSDPDDVDLKDADWQRLILAGSILARSGKRDEQDAALRIAVAAITLVEDVTVRDAGAVLLGKLSNFRAVALAEDRGLVADDLDARLGVSLRLETQRREMDRSVLVETTGRWMEVNEFQQRFWTSASEAKWLSASAPTASGKTFLVLQWLVDQLGAGKATIAVYLAPTRALVSEIETNLLRILKGRKGIEVTSLPLRTKFDAARSGGSRLILVLTQERMHLLANVLGGDFSIDLMIVDEAHK
;
A
#
# COMPACT_ATOMS: atom_id res chain seq x y z
N MET A 1 22.08 -25.41 4.49
CA MET A 1 20.73 -25.02 4.91
C MET A 1 20.29 -23.84 4.06
N SER A 2 19.21 -23.98 3.31
CA SER A 2 18.65 -22.90 2.49
C SER A 2 17.96 -21.84 3.36
N LEU A 3 17.70 -20.64 2.82
CA LEU A 3 16.97 -19.59 3.55
C LEU A 3 15.56 -20.06 3.96
N ALA A 4 14.88 -20.79 3.07
CA ALA A 4 13.54 -21.33 3.34
C ALA A 4 13.55 -22.41 4.45
N GLU A 5 14.60 -23.25 4.49
CA GLU A 5 14.80 -24.21 5.59
C GLU A 5 15.04 -23.49 6.92
N LEU A 6 15.86 -22.44 6.92
CA LEU A 6 16.12 -21.63 8.11
C LEU A 6 14.83 -20.97 8.63
N GLN A 7 14.05 -20.36 7.74
CA GLN A 7 12.76 -19.74 8.11
C GLN A 7 11.79 -20.77 8.70
N SER A 8 11.71 -21.96 8.09
CA SER A 8 10.85 -23.04 8.59
C SER A 8 11.32 -23.55 9.95
N TYR A 9 12.64 -23.70 10.16
CA TYR A 9 13.23 -24.06 11.44
C TYR A 9 12.95 -23.03 12.53
N LEU A 10 13.08 -21.73 12.23
CA LEU A 10 12.78 -20.65 13.16
C LEU A 10 11.33 -20.72 13.66
N MET A 11 10.38 -21.00 12.75
CA MET A 11 8.95 -21.14 13.10
C MET A 11 8.62 -22.43 13.85
N ALA A 12 9.39 -23.50 13.66
CA ALA A 12 9.16 -24.78 14.31
C ALA A 12 9.72 -24.80 15.74
N ASP A 13 11.01 -24.48 15.87
CA ASP A 13 11.77 -24.70 17.11
C ASP A 13 12.60 -23.48 17.53
N GLY A 14 12.94 -22.58 16.59
CA GLY A 14 13.91 -21.51 16.87
C GLY A 14 13.37 -20.35 17.69
N VAL A 15 12.13 -19.91 17.45
CA VAL A 15 11.49 -18.75 18.13
C VAL A 15 9.99 -18.97 18.41
N LYS A 16 9.48 -20.19 18.21
CA LYS A 16 8.05 -20.48 18.28
C LYS A 16 7.46 -20.15 19.65
N ASP A 17 8.09 -20.63 20.72
CA ASP A 17 7.61 -20.43 22.08
C ASP A 17 7.69 -18.95 22.49
N ASP A 18 8.75 -18.26 22.04
CA ASP A 18 8.88 -16.81 22.23
C ASP A 18 7.73 -16.06 21.55
N ILE A 19 7.39 -16.39 20.30
CA ILE A 19 6.30 -15.73 19.56
C ILE A 19 4.96 -15.95 20.27
N VAL A 20 4.71 -17.15 20.80
CA VAL A 20 3.51 -17.46 21.59
C VAL A 20 3.47 -16.62 22.87
N ALA A 21 4.59 -16.53 23.59
CA ALA A 21 4.71 -15.72 24.80
C ALA A 21 4.49 -14.22 24.51
N LEU A 22 5.19 -13.68 23.51
CA LEU A 22 5.05 -12.28 23.08
C LEU A 22 3.61 -11.97 22.67
N THR A 23 2.95 -12.86 21.93
CA THR A 23 1.54 -12.71 21.54
C THR A 23 0.64 -12.57 22.77
N ARG A 24 0.82 -13.45 23.76
CA ARG A 24 0.02 -13.43 24.99
C ARG A 24 0.24 -12.12 25.74
N LEU A 25 1.50 -11.71 25.89
CA LEU A 25 1.87 -10.50 26.62
C LEU A 25 1.34 -9.23 25.93
N THR A 26 1.46 -9.12 24.61
CA THR A 26 0.89 -8.01 23.84
C THR A 26 -0.63 -7.99 23.92
N ALA A 27 -1.30 -9.15 23.81
CA ALA A 27 -2.76 -9.18 23.96
C ALA A 27 -3.22 -8.74 25.35
N ARG A 28 -2.44 -9.09 26.39
CA ARG A 28 -2.71 -8.71 27.77
C ARG A 28 -2.51 -7.22 28.03
N SER A 29 -1.50 -6.59 27.41
CA SER A 29 -1.27 -5.14 27.58
C SER A 29 -2.42 -4.29 27.01
N GLU A 30 -3.15 -4.80 26.03
CA GLU A 30 -4.27 -4.12 25.39
C GLU A 30 -5.62 -4.32 26.11
N LEU A 31 -5.71 -5.28 27.03
CA LEU A 31 -6.94 -5.67 27.71
C LEU A 31 -6.85 -5.36 29.22
N SER A 32 -7.69 -4.44 29.70
CA SER A 32 -7.76 -4.09 31.11
C SER A 32 -8.38 -5.23 31.96
N ASN A 33 -7.98 -5.30 33.23
CA ASN A 33 -8.48 -6.26 34.24
C ASN A 33 -8.13 -7.74 34.01
N LEU A 34 -7.09 -8.03 33.22
CA LEU A 34 -6.53 -9.38 33.16
C LEU A 34 -5.56 -9.63 34.31
N VAL A 35 -5.68 -10.81 34.93
CA VAL A 35 -4.77 -11.28 35.99
C VAL A 35 -3.49 -11.79 35.35
N SER A 36 -2.34 -11.49 35.96
CA SER A 36 -1.04 -12.00 35.49
C SER A 36 -0.89 -13.49 35.81
N ASP A 37 -0.39 -14.27 34.86
CA ASP A 37 -0.03 -15.67 35.08
C ASP A 37 1.36 -15.71 35.75
N PRO A 38 1.55 -16.41 36.87
CA PRO A 38 2.87 -16.54 37.51
C PRO A 38 3.92 -17.23 36.62
N ASP A 39 3.52 -17.97 35.59
CA ASP A 39 4.42 -18.62 34.62
C ASP A 39 4.76 -17.73 33.41
N ASP A 40 4.34 -16.45 33.39
CA ASP A 40 4.67 -15.54 32.29
C ASP A 40 6.18 -15.24 32.26
N VAL A 41 6.78 -15.36 31.07
CA VAL A 41 8.19 -15.02 30.82
C VAL A 41 8.44 -13.55 31.14
N ASP A 42 9.42 -13.25 31.99
CA ASP A 42 9.88 -11.87 32.19
C ASP A 42 10.54 -11.38 30.90
N LEU A 43 9.96 -10.35 30.30
CA LEU A 43 10.43 -9.72 29.05
C LEU A 43 11.85 -9.15 29.18
N LYS A 44 12.32 -8.91 30.41
CA LYS A 44 13.69 -8.47 30.69
C LYS A 44 14.72 -9.56 30.41
N ASP A 45 14.33 -10.82 30.47
CA ASP A 45 15.22 -11.97 30.23
C ASP A 45 15.13 -12.49 28.78
N ALA A 46 14.23 -11.94 27.98
CA ALA A 46 14.09 -12.32 26.57
C ALA A 46 15.33 -11.89 25.77
N ASP A 47 15.86 -12.82 24.97
CA ASP A 47 16.96 -12.53 24.04
C ASP A 47 16.45 -11.75 22.82
N TRP A 48 16.30 -10.45 22.99
CA TRP A 48 15.84 -9.53 21.94
C TRP A 48 16.77 -9.49 20.74
N GLN A 49 18.07 -9.74 20.92
CA GLN A 49 19.00 -9.81 19.79
C GLN A 49 18.66 -11.01 18.89
N ARG A 50 18.43 -12.18 19.48
CA ARG A 50 17.97 -13.38 18.75
C ARG A 50 16.60 -13.15 18.12
N LEU A 51 15.65 -12.55 18.83
CA LEU A 51 14.30 -12.33 18.33
C LEU A 51 14.27 -11.35 17.16
N ILE A 52 14.95 -10.20 17.25
CA ILE A 52 15.05 -9.23 16.15
C ILE A 52 15.77 -9.84 14.94
N LEU A 53 16.82 -10.64 15.15
CA LEU A 53 17.50 -11.36 14.08
C LEU A 53 16.56 -12.35 13.38
N ALA A 54 15.85 -13.17 14.15
CA ALA A 54 14.87 -14.12 13.63
C ALA A 54 13.75 -13.39 12.88
N GLY A 55 13.19 -12.33 13.46
CA GLY A 55 12.20 -11.48 12.83
C GLY A 55 12.69 -10.90 11.51
N SER A 56 13.93 -10.42 11.44
CA SER A 56 14.53 -9.90 10.21
C SER A 56 14.67 -10.95 9.10
N ILE A 57 14.92 -12.21 9.47
CA ILE A 57 14.98 -13.34 8.53
C ILE A 57 13.57 -13.71 8.05
N LEU A 58 12.60 -13.76 8.96
CA LEU A 58 11.21 -14.10 8.69
C LEU A 58 10.50 -13.02 7.85
N ALA A 59 10.80 -11.73 8.07
CA ALA A 59 10.25 -10.61 7.30
C ALA A 59 10.58 -10.66 5.81
N ARG A 60 11.61 -11.43 5.42
CA ARG A 60 11.99 -11.65 4.01
C ARG A 60 11.26 -12.82 3.35
N SER A 61 10.43 -13.55 4.10
CA SER A 61 9.66 -14.66 3.57
C SER A 61 8.52 -14.19 2.68
N GLY A 62 8.11 -15.03 1.72
CA GLY A 62 6.86 -14.88 0.98
C GLY A 62 5.64 -15.52 1.67
N LYS A 63 5.83 -16.22 2.80
CA LYS A 63 4.72 -16.85 3.54
C LYS A 63 4.15 -15.89 4.58
N ARG A 64 2.82 -15.83 4.63
CA ARG A 64 2.09 -14.95 5.54
C ARG A 64 2.36 -15.26 7.01
N ASP A 65 2.43 -16.54 7.39
CA ASP A 65 2.61 -16.94 8.79
C ASP A 65 4.00 -16.53 9.33
N GLU A 66 5.03 -16.62 8.48
CA GLU A 66 6.38 -16.19 8.81
C GLU A 66 6.46 -14.65 8.93
N GLN A 67 5.80 -13.92 8.04
CA GLN A 67 5.68 -12.46 8.14
C GLN A 67 4.89 -12.02 9.40
N ASP A 68 3.84 -12.76 9.77
CA ASP A 68 3.05 -12.49 10.98
C ASP A 68 3.87 -12.68 12.26
N ALA A 69 4.72 -13.71 12.31
CA ALA A 69 5.68 -13.89 13.39
C ALA A 69 6.66 -12.73 13.51
N ALA A 70 7.23 -12.26 12.40
CA ALA A 70 8.09 -11.08 12.40
C ALA A 70 7.35 -9.83 12.88
N LEU A 71 6.07 -9.67 12.48
CA LEU A 71 5.22 -8.57 12.93
C LEU A 71 5.00 -8.61 14.45
N ARG A 72 4.72 -9.78 15.02
CA ARG A 72 4.54 -9.97 16.47
C ARG A 72 5.80 -9.58 17.24
N ILE A 73 6.97 -9.99 16.77
CA ILE A 73 8.26 -9.62 17.37
C ILE A 73 8.45 -8.10 17.32
N ALA A 74 8.19 -7.47 16.17
CA ALA A 74 8.37 -6.03 15.98
C ALA A 74 7.44 -5.20 16.88
N VAL A 75 6.15 -5.57 16.94
CA VAL A 75 5.17 -4.90 17.80
C VAL A 75 5.56 -5.05 19.26
N ALA A 76 5.88 -6.26 19.70
CA ALA A 76 6.28 -6.50 21.08
C ALA A 76 7.56 -5.73 21.48
N ALA A 77 8.55 -5.64 20.58
CA ALA A 77 9.76 -4.85 20.80
C ALA A 77 9.45 -3.36 21.04
N ILE A 78 8.47 -2.80 20.33
CA ILE A 78 8.08 -1.39 20.46
C ILE A 78 7.20 -1.15 21.69
N THR A 79 6.24 -2.05 21.98
CA THR A 79 5.21 -1.78 22.99
C THR A 79 5.54 -2.31 24.38
N LEU A 80 6.34 -3.37 24.49
CA LEU A 80 6.57 -4.07 25.76
C LEU A 80 7.95 -3.80 26.38
N VAL A 81 8.89 -3.24 25.63
CA VAL A 81 10.27 -3.01 26.06
C VAL A 81 10.51 -1.52 26.26
N GLU A 82 11.38 -1.12 27.19
CA GLU A 82 11.78 0.28 27.41
C GLU A 82 13.13 0.64 26.78
N ASP A 83 13.97 -0.37 26.48
CA ASP A 83 15.25 -0.17 25.80
C ASP A 83 15.07 0.45 24.41
N VAL A 84 15.64 1.65 24.24
CA VAL A 84 15.58 2.43 23.00
C VAL A 84 16.13 1.66 21.81
N THR A 85 17.21 0.89 22.01
CA THR A 85 17.85 0.10 20.94
C THR A 85 16.91 -0.99 20.44
N VAL A 86 16.18 -1.64 21.36
CA VAL A 86 15.22 -2.70 21.01
C VAL A 86 14.00 -2.11 20.31
N ARG A 87 13.51 -0.95 20.77
CA ARG A 87 12.40 -0.25 20.11
C ARG A 87 12.76 0.23 18.70
N ASP A 88 13.95 0.81 18.53
CA ASP A 88 14.48 1.23 17.24
C ASP A 88 14.62 0.03 16.29
N ALA A 89 15.12 -1.10 16.79
CA ALA A 89 15.20 -2.34 16.03
C ALA A 89 13.81 -2.89 15.64
N GLY A 90 12.83 -2.80 16.53
CA GLY A 90 11.43 -3.10 16.26
C GLY A 90 10.85 -2.20 15.15
N ALA A 91 11.15 -0.91 15.18
CA ALA A 91 10.72 0.05 14.16
C ALA A 91 11.34 -0.26 12.79
N VAL A 92 12.64 -0.59 12.76
CA VAL A 92 13.32 -1.07 11.55
C VAL A 92 12.64 -2.33 11.01
N LEU A 93 12.29 -3.29 11.89
CA LEU A 93 11.62 -4.52 11.50
C LEU A 93 10.21 -4.28 10.93
N LEU A 94 9.44 -3.35 11.50
CA LEU A 94 8.18 -2.88 10.93
C LEU A 94 8.37 -2.27 9.53
N GLY A 95 9.43 -1.47 9.33
CA GLY A 95 9.80 -0.94 8.02
C GLY A 95 10.10 -2.03 6.99
N LYS A 96 10.81 -3.10 7.40
CA LYS A 96 11.06 -4.28 6.54
C LYS A 96 9.75 -4.93 6.08
N LEU A 97 8.77 -5.02 6.98
CA LEU A 97 7.41 -5.51 6.72
C LEU A 97 6.50 -4.52 5.95
N SER A 98 7.02 -3.36 5.53
CA SER A 98 6.24 -2.29 4.86
C SER A 98 5.17 -1.64 5.75
N ASN A 99 5.30 -1.74 7.08
CA ASN A 99 4.32 -1.20 8.02
C ASN A 99 4.68 0.21 8.49
N PHE A 100 4.94 1.11 7.54
CA PHE A 100 5.41 2.47 7.80
C PHE A 100 4.45 3.29 8.66
N ARG A 101 3.14 3.07 8.53
CA ARG A 101 2.13 3.73 9.37
C ARG A 101 2.25 3.35 10.84
N ALA A 102 2.63 2.11 11.13
CA ALA A 102 2.84 1.68 12.51
C ALA A 102 4.12 2.31 13.09
N VAL A 103 5.16 2.53 12.28
CA VAL A 103 6.35 3.28 12.68
C VAL A 103 5.98 4.73 13.00
N ALA A 104 5.30 5.44 12.10
CA ALA A 104 4.85 6.81 12.32
C ALA A 104 3.92 6.94 13.54
N LEU A 105 3.05 5.96 13.78
CA LEU A 105 2.20 5.92 14.97
C LEU A 105 3.02 5.70 16.25
N ALA A 106 4.08 4.90 16.20
CA ALA A 106 4.97 4.68 17.34
C ALA A 106 5.78 5.93 17.68
N GLU A 107 6.19 6.71 16.67
CA GLU A 107 6.81 8.04 16.84
C GLU A 107 5.81 9.04 17.47
N ASP A 108 4.59 9.15 16.92
CA ASP A 108 3.54 10.04 17.44
C ASP A 108 3.15 9.72 18.90
N ARG A 109 3.21 8.43 19.27
CA ARG A 109 2.98 7.97 20.65
C ARG A 109 4.20 8.11 21.57
N GLY A 110 5.34 8.57 21.08
CA GLY A 110 6.59 8.68 21.83
C GLY A 110 7.18 7.34 22.26
N LEU A 111 6.80 6.24 21.60
CA LEU A 111 7.36 4.92 21.83
C LEU A 111 8.75 4.83 21.18
N VAL A 112 8.87 5.34 19.96
CA VAL A 112 10.13 5.47 19.21
C VAL A 112 10.47 6.95 19.13
N ALA A 113 11.73 7.32 19.34
CA ALA A 113 12.13 8.72 19.21
C ALA A 113 12.15 9.16 17.74
N ASP A 114 11.80 10.42 17.48
CA ASP A 114 11.85 11.04 16.15
C ASP A 114 13.21 10.86 15.48
N ASP A 115 13.24 10.90 14.14
CA ASP A 115 14.45 10.77 13.34
C ASP A 115 15.23 9.47 13.63
N LEU A 116 14.53 8.34 13.48
CA LEU A 116 15.11 7.00 13.59
C LEU A 116 16.37 6.86 12.73
N ASP A 117 16.34 7.38 11.50
CA ASP A 117 17.45 7.30 10.55
C ASP A 117 18.75 7.89 11.09
N ALA A 118 18.71 9.00 11.83
CA ALA A 118 19.90 9.59 12.44
C ALA A 118 20.57 8.67 13.47
N ARG A 119 19.86 7.69 14.03
CA ARG A 119 20.37 6.73 15.01
C ARG A 119 20.81 5.39 14.40
N LEU A 120 20.37 5.08 13.19
CA LEU A 120 20.74 3.84 12.52
C LEU A 120 22.21 3.82 12.07
N GLY A 121 22.82 2.64 12.03
CA GLY A 121 24.11 2.45 11.37
C GLY A 121 24.00 2.61 9.84
N VAL A 122 25.13 2.92 9.17
CA VAL A 122 25.17 3.20 7.72
C VAL A 122 24.52 2.08 6.90
N SER A 123 24.76 0.82 7.23
CA SER A 123 24.17 -0.32 6.51
C SER A 123 22.65 -0.34 6.56
N LEU A 124 22.06 -0.02 7.72
CA LEU A 124 20.60 0.00 7.87
C LEU A 124 19.98 1.21 7.16
N ARG A 125 20.64 2.37 7.21
CA ARG A 125 20.20 3.56 6.44
C ARG A 125 20.20 3.28 4.93
N LEU A 126 21.28 2.67 4.42
CA LEU A 126 21.35 2.26 3.02
C LEU A 126 20.28 1.22 2.67
N GLU A 127 19.97 0.30 3.57
CA GLU A 127 18.89 -0.67 3.38
C GLU A 127 17.50 0.01 3.33
N THR A 128 17.25 0.99 4.21
CA THR A 128 16.01 1.79 4.23
C THR A 128 15.88 2.64 2.98
N GLN A 129 16.90 3.41 2.62
CA GLN A 129 16.91 4.21 1.38
C GLN A 129 16.72 3.34 0.15
N ARG A 130 17.42 2.20 0.07
CA ARG A 130 17.22 1.25 -1.02
C ARG A 130 15.79 0.76 -1.08
N ARG A 131 15.17 0.42 0.06
CA ARG A 131 13.77 0.01 0.09
C ARG A 131 12.83 1.12 -0.34
N GLU A 132 13.05 2.36 0.05
CA GLU A 132 12.23 3.50 -0.37
C GLU A 132 12.33 3.71 -1.88
N MET A 133 13.55 3.64 -2.43
CA MET A 133 13.78 3.67 -3.88
C MET A 133 13.09 2.48 -4.57
N ASP A 134 13.30 1.27 -4.07
CA ASP A 134 12.68 0.03 -4.55
C ASP A 134 11.17 0.01 -4.31
N ARG A 135 10.59 0.91 -3.50
CA ARG A 135 9.15 1.03 -3.21
C ARG A 135 8.64 2.40 -3.61
N SER A 136 9.16 2.92 -4.72
CA SER A 136 8.71 4.19 -5.28
C SER A 136 8.38 4.04 -6.76
N VAL A 137 7.48 4.89 -7.23
CA VAL A 137 7.10 5.00 -8.64
C VAL A 137 7.21 6.44 -9.10
N LEU A 138 7.75 6.65 -10.29
CA LEU A 138 7.87 7.98 -10.89
C LEU A 138 6.51 8.41 -11.44
N VAL A 139 5.99 9.53 -10.92
CA VAL A 139 4.80 10.18 -11.45
C VAL A 139 5.24 11.13 -12.57
N GLU A 140 5.09 10.71 -13.82
CA GLU A 140 5.66 11.38 -14.99
C GLU A 140 5.22 12.84 -15.11
N THR A 141 3.96 13.12 -14.79
CA THR A 141 3.41 14.48 -14.83
C THR A 141 4.06 15.47 -13.88
N THR A 142 4.65 14.98 -12.80
CA THR A 142 5.28 15.83 -11.77
C THR A 142 6.79 15.67 -11.68
N GLY A 143 7.34 14.61 -12.28
CA GLY A 143 8.75 14.22 -12.11
C GLY A 143 9.12 13.81 -10.68
N ARG A 144 8.14 13.55 -9.81
CA ARG A 144 8.36 13.17 -8.41
C ARG A 144 8.20 11.67 -8.22
N TRP A 145 9.00 11.13 -7.32
CA TRP A 145 8.85 9.76 -6.82
C TRP A 145 7.76 9.72 -5.75
N MET A 146 6.81 8.82 -5.91
CA MET A 146 5.75 8.53 -4.95
C MET A 146 6.08 7.21 -4.27
N GLU A 147 6.18 7.21 -2.94
CA GLU A 147 6.29 5.99 -2.16
C GLU A 147 4.99 5.17 -2.23
N VAL A 148 5.16 3.87 -2.44
CA VAL A 148 4.08 2.93 -2.68
C VAL A 148 4.37 1.60 -1.99
N ASN A 149 3.34 0.84 -1.64
CA ASN A 149 3.55 -0.53 -1.19
C ASN A 149 3.87 -1.47 -2.38
N GLU A 150 4.28 -2.70 -2.08
CA GLU A 150 4.64 -3.70 -3.10
C GLU A 150 3.50 -3.97 -4.11
N PHE A 151 2.26 -4.03 -3.65
CA PHE A 151 1.11 -4.20 -4.54
C PHE A 151 0.96 -3.01 -5.49
N GLN A 152 1.05 -1.80 -4.95
CA GLN A 152 0.89 -0.56 -5.70
C GLN A 152 2.02 -0.39 -6.73
N GLN A 153 3.26 -0.74 -6.39
CA GLN A 153 4.36 -0.73 -7.33
C GLN A 153 4.14 -1.71 -8.49
N ARG A 154 3.81 -2.97 -8.17
CA ARG A 154 3.53 -3.98 -9.20
C ARG A 154 2.41 -3.53 -10.13
N PHE A 155 1.34 -2.97 -9.57
CA PHE A 155 0.26 -2.40 -10.37
C PHE A 155 0.75 -1.30 -11.32
N TRP A 156 1.51 -0.31 -10.81
CA TRP A 156 1.96 0.82 -11.61
C TRP A 156 2.87 0.40 -12.78
N THR A 157 3.81 -0.52 -12.51
CA THR A 157 4.70 -1.07 -13.53
C THR A 157 3.91 -1.88 -14.56
N SER A 158 3.10 -2.84 -14.12
CA SER A 158 2.34 -3.70 -15.05
C SER A 158 1.30 -2.93 -15.86
N ALA A 159 0.66 -1.91 -15.29
CA ALA A 159 -0.34 -1.09 -15.99
C ALA A 159 0.28 -0.24 -17.10
N SER A 160 1.57 0.08 -17.00
CA SER A 160 2.30 0.86 -18.01
C SER A 160 2.78 0.02 -19.19
N GLU A 161 2.91 -1.30 -19.02
CA GLU A 161 3.43 -2.23 -20.04
C GLU A 161 2.33 -3.07 -20.71
N ALA A 162 1.27 -3.39 -19.98
CA ALA A 162 0.25 -4.33 -20.42
C ALA A 162 -0.90 -3.66 -21.19
N LYS A 163 -1.39 -4.31 -22.25
CA LYS A 163 -2.64 -3.92 -22.94
C LYS A 163 -3.90 -4.22 -22.11
N TRP A 164 -3.83 -5.27 -21.27
CA TRP A 164 -4.90 -5.70 -20.37
C TRP A 164 -4.29 -6.10 -19.04
N LEU A 165 -4.82 -5.56 -17.96
CA LEU A 165 -4.36 -5.86 -16.60
C LEU A 165 -5.58 -6.17 -15.72
N SER A 166 -5.50 -7.29 -15.00
CA SER A 166 -6.43 -7.61 -13.92
C SER A 166 -5.70 -7.47 -12.59
N ALA A 167 -6.24 -6.66 -11.69
CA ALA A 167 -5.62 -6.37 -10.40
C ALA A 167 -6.58 -6.71 -9.25
N SER A 168 -6.23 -7.74 -8.50
CA SER A 168 -6.94 -8.17 -7.29
C SER A 168 -6.13 -7.75 -6.06
N ALA A 169 -6.75 -6.99 -5.16
CA ALA A 169 -6.10 -6.47 -3.96
C ALA A 169 -7.09 -6.49 -2.78
N PRO A 170 -6.62 -6.69 -1.53
CA PRO A 170 -7.44 -6.45 -0.35
C PRO A 170 -7.92 -4.99 -0.32
N THR A 171 -9.17 -4.74 0.08
CA THR A 171 -9.81 -3.41 0.10
C THR A 171 -9.01 -2.35 0.87
N ALA A 172 -8.22 -2.75 1.88
CA ALA A 172 -7.38 -1.87 2.68
C ALA A 172 -6.04 -1.44 2.04
N SER A 173 -5.73 -1.92 0.82
CA SER A 173 -4.45 -1.64 0.14
C SER A 173 -4.36 -0.25 -0.52
N GLY A 174 -5.46 0.53 -0.50
CA GLY A 174 -5.53 1.82 -1.18
C GLY A 174 -5.58 1.72 -2.72
N LYS A 175 -6.08 0.60 -3.25
CA LYS A 175 -6.19 0.33 -4.70
C LYS A 175 -6.85 1.48 -5.45
N THR A 176 -8.04 1.92 -5.04
CA THR A 176 -8.77 2.98 -5.75
C THR A 176 -7.95 4.27 -5.83
N PHE A 177 -7.34 4.70 -4.72
CA PHE A 177 -6.50 5.90 -4.72
C PHE A 177 -5.34 5.81 -5.73
N LEU A 178 -4.62 4.68 -5.73
CA LEU A 178 -3.52 4.45 -6.66
C LEU A 178 -4.00 4.45 -8.12
N VAL A 179 -5.10 3.74 -8.40
CA VAL A 179 -5.67 3.66 -9.76
C VAL A 179 -6.04 5.05 -10.28
N LEU A 180 -6.63 5.91 -9.43
CA LEU A 180 -6.96 7.28 -9.81
C LEU A 180 -5.72 8.15 -10.03
N GLN A 181 -4.67 8.01 -9.19
CA GLN A 181 -3.39 8.69 -9.41
C GLN A 181 -2.75 8.28 -10.74
N TRP A 182 -2.70 6.97 -11.00
CA TRP A 182 -2.15 6.42 -12.24
C TRP A 182 -2.95 6.90 -13.46
N LEU A 183 -4.27 6.85 -13.41
CA LEU A 183 -5.16 7.34 -14.47
C LEU A 183 -4.87 8.81 -14.81
N VAL A 184 -4.79 9.66 -13.79
CA VAL A 184 -4.50 11.09 -13.98
C VAL A 184 -3.09 11.31 -14.54
N ASP A 185 -2.11 10.47 -14.16
CA ASP A 185 -0.76 10.53 -14.70
C ASP A 185 -0.73 10.16 -16.20
N GLN A 186 -1.42 9.09 -16.60
CA GLN A 186 -1.51 8.67 -18.02
C GLN A 186 -2.12 9.78 -18.90
N LEU A 187 -3.21 10.40 -18.46
CA LEU A 187 -3.80 11.51 -19.19
C LEU A 187 -2.89 12.74 -19.16
N GLY A 188 -2.28 13.07 -18.04
CA GLY A 188 -1.41 14.24 -17.96
C GLY A 188 -0.16 14.12 -18.83
N ALA A 189 0.45 12.94 -18.89
CA ALA A 189 1.58 12.60 -19.76
C ALA A 189 1.22 12.52 -21.25
N GLY A 190 -0.08 12.59 -21.59
CA GLY A 190 -0.56 12.53 -22.97
C GLY A 190 -0.57 11.12 -23.57
N LYS A 191 -0.50 10.08 -22.73
CA LYS A 191 -0.59 8.67 -23.15
C LYS A 191 -2.02 8.23 -23.44
N ALA A 192 -3.01 8.94 -22.90
CA ALA A 192 -4.43 8.76 -23.17
C ALA A 192 -5.11 10.12 -23.33
N THR A 193 -6.09 10.21 -24.24
CA THR A 193 -6.92 11.39 -24.45
C THR A 193 -8.29 11.20 -23.84
N ILE A 194 -8.89 10.03 -24.02
CA ILE A 194 -10.21 9.67 -23.49
C ILE A 194 -10.09 8.41 -22.65
N ALA A 195 -10.47 8.52 -21.38
CA ALA A 195 -10.53 7.39 -20.46
C ALA A 195 -11.90 7.23 -19.83
N VAL A 196 -12.28 5.98 -19.57
CA VAL A 196 -13.53 5.63 -18.88
C VAL A 196 -13.22 4.87 -17.59
N TYR A 197 -13.79 5.33 -16.49
CA TYR A 197 -13.85 4.59 -15.23
C TYR A 197 -15.27 4.06 -15.04
N LEU A 198 -15.43 2.73 -15.08
CA LEU A 198 -16.68 2.05 -14.79
C LEU A 198 -16.79 1.74 -13.31
N ALA A 199 -17.73 2.41 -12.65
CA ALA A 199 -18.07 2.18 -11.26
C ALA A 199 -19.35 1.31 -11.15
N PRO A 200 -19.43 0.41 -10.16
CA PRO A 200 -20.55 -0.50 -10.00
C PRO A 200 -21.84 0.20 -9.52
N THR A 201 -21.73 1.35 -8.85
CA THR A 201 -22.90 2.06 -8.30
C THR A 201 -22.81 3.56 -8.51
N ARG A 202 -23.98 4.23 -8.49
CA ARG A 202 -24.09 5.68 -8.59
C ARG A 202 -23.40 6.42 -7.44
N ALA A 203 -23.37 5.84 -6.24
CA ALA A 203 -22.68 6.44 -5.10
C ALA A 203 -21.17 6.49 -5.36
N LEU A 204 -20.61 5.38 -5.87
CA LEU A 204 -19.18 5.31 -6.18
C LEU A 204 -18.81 6.21 -7.36
N VAL A 205 -19.70 6.40 -8.35
CA VAL A 205 -19.51 7.40 -9.41
C VAL A 205 -19.25 8.78 -8.81
N SER A 206 -20.11 9.25 -7.92
CA SER A 206 -19.97 10.57 -7.29
C SER A 206 -18.71 10.67 -6.43
N GLU A 207 -18.37 9.61 -5.70
CA GLU A 207 -17.16 9.56 -4.88
C GLU A 207 -15.89 9.67 -5.73
N ILE A 208 -15.81 8.88 -6.81
CA ILE A 208 -14.66 8.85 -7.72
C ILE A 208 -14.53 10.16 -8.48
N GLU A 209 -15.63 10.73 -8.98
CA GLU A 209 -15.64 12.05 -9.61
C GLU A 209 -15.08 13.11 -8.65
N THR A 210 -15.54 13.11 -7.40
CA THR A 210 -15.03 14.04 -6.37
C THR A 210 -13.55 13.82 -6.07
N ASN A 211 -13.10 12.56 -5.98
CA ASN A 211 -11.70 12.22 -5.74
C ASN A 211 -10.81 12.66 -6.91
N LEU A 212 -11.23 12.43 -8.16
CA LEU A 212 -10.51 12.89 -9.35
C LEU A 212 -10.41 14.41 -9.41
N LEU A 213 -11.50 15.12 -9.15
CA LEU A 213 -11.50 16.59 -9.09
C LEU A 213 -10.55 17.11 -8.01
N ARG A 214 -10.46 16.41 -6.87
CA ARG A 214 -9.50 16.75 -5.81
C ARG A 214 -8.05 16.55 -6.25
N ILE A 215 -7.75 15.43 -6.92
CA ILE A 215 -6.41 15.11 -7.45
C ILE A 215 -6.00 16.11 -8.55
N LEU A 216 -6.95 16.50 -9.39
CA LEU A 216 -6.75 17.44 -10.50
C LEU A 216 -6.71 18.91 -10.06
N LYS A 217 -6.90 19.21 -8.77
CA LYS A 217 -6.93 20.60 -8.28
C LYS A 217 -5.64 21.33 -8.67
N GLY A 218 -5.75 22.28 -9.61
CA GLY A 218 -4.63 23.06 -10.15
C GLY A 218 -4.03 22.54 -11.48
N ARG A 219 -4.45 21.37 -11.97
CA ARG A 219 -4.07 20.84 -13.30
C ARG A 219 -5.10 21.27 -14.34
N LYS A 220 -4.66 21.96 -15.40
CA LYS A 220 -5.50 22.33 -16.54
C LYS A 220 -5.36 21.28 -17.65
N GLY A 221 -6.39 21.16 -18.50
CA GLY A 221 -6.35 20.30 -19.69
C GLY A 221 -6.89 18.88 -19.50
N ILE A 222 -7.42 18.55 -18.31
CA ILE A 222 -8.18 17.31 -18.06
C ILE A 222 -9.55 17.70 -17.52
N GLU A 223 -10.61 17.21 -18.15
CA GLU A 223 -12.00 17.36 -17.75
C GLU A 223 -12.53 16.04 -17.21
N VAL A 224 -13.28 16.09 -16.10
CA VAL A 224 -13.94 14.92 -15.51
C VAL A 224 -15.45 15.11 -15.60
N THR A 225 -16.16 14.07 -16.00
CA THR A 225 -17.63 14.13 -16.03
C THR A 225 -18.26 12.76 -15.83
N SER A 226 -19.37 12.73 -15.10
CA SER A 226 -20.21 11.53 -14.96
C SER A 226 -21.38 11.46 -15.95
N LEU A 227 -21.45 12.39 -16.91
CA LEU A 227 -22.51 12.47 -17.91
C LEU A 227 -22.04 11.95 -19.27
N PRO A 228 -22.80 11.04 -19.92
CA PRO A 228 -22.46 10.50 -21.23
C PRO A 228 -22.79 11.49 -22.36
N LEU A 229 -22.04 12.59 -22.44
CA LEU A 229 -22.28 13.65 -23.43
C LEU A 229 -21.35 13.54 -24.64
N ARG A 230 -21.93 13.37 -25.83
CA ARG A 230 -21.19 13.35 -27.11
C ARG A 230 -20.36 14.62 -27.34
N THR A 231 -20.88 15.78 -26.98
CA THR A 231 -20.18 17.07 -27.17
C THR A 231 -18.82 17.11 -26.47
N LYS A 232 -18.71 16.56 -25.26
CA LYS A 232 -17.44 16.48 -24.53
C LYS A 232 -16.47 15.47 -25.16
N PHE A 233 -17.00 14.35 -25.63
CA PHE A 233 -16.24 13.32 -26.31
C PHE A 233 -15.62 13.85 -27.62
N ASP A 234 -16.43 14.53 -28.44
CA ASP A 234 -15.98 15.12 -29.71
C ASP A 234 -14.97 16.25 -29.48
N ALA A 235 -15.16 17.07 -28.43
CA ALA A 235 -14.22 18.11 -28.05
C ALA A 235 -12.85 17.53 -27.66
N ALA A 236 -12.82 16.47 -26.86
CA ALA A 236 -11.57 15.80 -26.47
C ALA A 236 -10.86 15.20 -27.70
N ARG A 237 -11.61 14.59 -28.61
CA ARG A 237 -11.06 13.99 -29.84
C ARG A 237 -10.54 15.02 -30.84
N SER A 238 -11.10 16.22 -30.84
CA SER A 238 -10.70 17.33 -31.71
C SER A 238 -9.50 18.13 -31.17
N GLY A 239 -8.79 17.59 -30.17
CA GLY A 239 -7.61 18.24 -29.57
C GLY A 239 -7.93 19.21 -28.44
N GLY A 240 -9.13 19.16 -27.88
CA GLY A 240 -9.51 19.90 -26.68
C GLY A 240 -8.90 19.32 -25.39
N SER A 241 -9.53 19.61 -24.25
CA SER A 241 -9.15 19.00 -22.97
C SER A 241 -9.32 17.48 -23.02
N ARG A 242 -8.38 16.75 -22.44
CA ARG A 242 -8.48 15.30 -22.25
C ARG A 242 -9.66 14.99 -21.33
N LEU A 243 -10.28 13.83 -21.49
CA LEU A 243 -11.56 13.53 -20.87
C LEU A 243 -11.49 12.26 -20.03
N ILE A 244 -11.95 12.36 -18.78
CA ILE A 244 -12.25 11.23 -17.90
C ILE A 244 -13.77 11.12 -17.72
N LEU A 245 -14.32 9.99 -18.14
CA LEU A 245 -15.74 9.65 -17.98
C LEU A 245 -15.90 8.69 -16.80
N VAL A 246 -16.62 9.09 -15.75
CA VAL A 246 -16.92 8.21 -14.61
C VAL A 246 -18.37 7.73 -14.74
N LEU A 247 -18.58 6.50 -15.19
CA LEU A 247 -19.89 6.00 -15.60
C LEU A 247 -20.25 4.70 -14.88
N THR A 248 -21.54 4.42 -14.79
CA THR A 248 -22.01 3.05 -14.55
C THR A 248 -22.03 2.27 -15.86
N GLN A 249 -22.19 0.95 -15.80
CA GLN A 249 -22.28 0.09 -16.99
C GLN A 249 -23.44 0.54 -17.91
N GLU A 250 -24.60 0.89 -17.36
CA GLU A 250 -25.76 1.33 -18.14
C GLU A 250 -25.49 2.66 -18.86
N ARG A 251 -24.83 3.61 -18.16
CA ARG A 251 -24.49 4.91 -18.77
C ARG A 251 -23.42 4.79 -19.86
N MET A 252 -22.48 3.85 -19.72
CA MET A 252 -21.52 3.54 -20.76
C MET A 252 -22.21 2.95 -21.99
N HIS A 253 -23.18 2.05 -21.79
CA HIS A 253 -23.96 1.49 -22.88
C HIS A 253 -24.75 2.58 -23.64
N LEU A 254 -25.35 3.53 -22.92
CA LEU A 254 -25.99 4.70 -23.54
C LEU A 254 -25.00 5.53 -24.36
N LEU A 255 -23.81 5.80 -23.81
CA LEU A 255 -22.78 6.55 -24.52
C LEU A 255 -22.34 5.85 -25.81
N ALA A 256 -22.12 4.54 -25.74
CA ALA A 256 -21.75 3.73 -26.90
C ALA A 256 -22.82 3.75 -27.99
N ASN A 257 -24.11 3.67 -27.61
CA ASN A 257 -25.22 3.78 -28.56
C ASN A 257 -25.32 5.17 -29.20
N VAL A 258 -25.05 6.24 -28.44
CA VAL A 258 -25.07 7.62 -28.95
C VAL A 258 -23.90 7.90 -29.89
N LEU A 259 -22.73 7.32 -29.62
CA LEU A 259 -21.52 7.49 -30.45
C LEU A 259 -21.48 6.52 -31.64
N GLY A 260 -22.10 5.36 -31.54
CA GLY A 260 -22.10 4.34 -32.59
C GLY A 260 -20.68 3.96 -33.01
N GLY A 261 -20.38 4.04 -34.31
CA GLY A 261 -19.06 3.72 -34.86
C GLY A 261 -17.94 4.68 -34.43
N ASP A 262 -18.27 5.85 -33.88
CA ASP A 262 -17.28 6.81 -33.38
C ASP A 262 -16.76 6.45 -31.99
N PHE A 263 -17.31 5.42 -31.34
CA PHE A 263 -16.92 5.00 -30.00
C PHE A 263 -15.49 4.42 -29.98
N SER A 264 -14.54 5.19 -29.44
CA SER A 264 -13.14 4.79 -29.27
C SER A 264 -12.59 5.37 -27.97
N ILE A 265 -12.09 4.50 -27.10
CA ILE A 265 -11.54 4.87 -25.78
C ILE A 265 -10.08 4.40 -25.75
N ASP A 266 -9.19 5.24 -25.22
CA ASP A 266 -7.76 4.91 -25.11
C ASP A 266 -7.48 4.05 -23.87
N LEU A 267 -8.23 4.28 -22.79
CA LEU A 267 -8.06 3.61 -21.50
C LEU A 267 -9.40 3.34 -20.80
N MET A 268 -9.61 2.12 -20.32
CA MET A 268 -10.79 1.75 -19.55
C MET A 268 -10.39 1.07 -18.24
N ILE A 269 -10.99 1.52 -17.14
CA ILE A 269 -10.86 0.93 -15.82
C ILE A 269 -12.22 0.37 -15.43
N VAL A 270 -12.26 -0.91 -15.05
CA VAL A 270 -13.49 -1.57 -14.57
C VAL A 270 -13.31 -1.90 -13.10
N ASP A 271 -14.09 -1.24 -12.25
CA ASP A 271 -14.08 -1.50 -10.82
C ASP A 271 -15.10 -2.57 -10.46
N GLU A 272 -14.77 -3.39 -9.46
CA GLU A 272 -15.57 -4.53 -9.02
C GLU A 272 -16.01 -5.49 -10.15
N ALA A 273 -15.12 -5.76 -11.11
CA ALA A 273 -15.39 -6.60 -12.29
C ALA A 273 -15.77 -8.07 -12.00
N HIS A 274 -15.80 -8.49 -10.73
CA HIS A 274 -16.25 -9.82 -10.32
C HIS A 274 -17.77 -9.90 -10.14
N LYS A 275 -18.48 -8.76 -10.19
CA LYS A 275 -19.93 -8.64 -10.10
C LYS A 275 -20.55 -8.53 -11.48
#